data_AF-A0A1B7UMA3-F1
#
_entry.id   AF-A0A1B7UMA3-F1
#
_cell.length_a   1.000
_cell.length_b   1.000
_cell.length_c   1.000
_cell.angle_alpha   90.00
_cell.angle_beta   90.00
_cell.angle_gamma   90.00
#
_symmetry.space_group_name_H-M   'P 1'
#
loop_
_entity.id
_entity.type
_entity.pdbx_description
1 polymer ?
#
loop_
_entity_poly.entity_id
_entity_poly.type
_entity_poly.pdbx_seq_one_letter_code
_entity_poly.pdbx_strand_id
1 'polypeptide(L)'
;MTSSTSLYKWQLLTDQLEQQLLKLASQASKIDQQAPAWQRRDWFASDLFQCHSPQLLDYVQEAMQLLQRLQQPIRGAGELLIIQQQNQQRLAEKLSAQMQALGRAFSCLDVRQREKSKWRPAKTAAQAPTTPQRHRAGQLLAELGGSHQALYQKLSETHEFERRLLDLINEAAREQQDPVRQLALHARLGRCRKAISQLEAEIQWLEQKREF
;
A
#
# COMPACT_ATOMS: atom_id res chain seq x y z
N MET A 1 -41.01 4.84 19.48
CA MET A 1 -40.96 3.64 18.62
C MET A 1 -39.80 3.62 17.62
N THR A 2 -38.99 4.68 17.50
CA THR A 2 -37.87 4.77 16.53
C THR A 2 -36.54 4.23 17.06
N SER A 3 -36.33 4.23 18.38
CA SER A 3 -35.10 3.79 19.06
C SER A 3 -34.86 2.27 19.02
N SER A 4 -35.93 1.47 18.95
CA SER A 4 -35.82 0.02 18.77
C SER A 4 -35.32 -0.33 17.35
N THR A 5 -35.85 0.33 16.32
CA THR A 5 -35.39 0.14 14.93
C THR A 5 -33.92 0.51 14.70
N SER A 6 -33.40 1.54 15.37
CA SER A 6 -31.98 1.89 15.26
C SER A 6 -31.08 0.86 15.95
N LEU A 7 -31.52 0.30 17.08
CA LEU A 7 -30.80 -0.78 17.78
C LEU A 7 -30.71 -2.05 16.93
N TYR A 8 -31.81 -2.47 16.31
CA TYR A 8 -31.80 -3.65 15.42
C TYR A 8 -30.92 -3.45 14.18
N LYS A 9 -30.96 -2.25 13.58
CA LYS A 9 -30.07 -1.92 12.45
C LYS A 9 -28.61 -1.95 12.86
N TRP A 10 -28.30 -1.47 14.07
CA TRP A 10 -26.93 -1.48 14.57
C TRP A 10 -26.43 -2.91 14.83
N GLN A 11 -27.24 -3.74 15.49
CA GLN A 11 -26.93 -5.16 15.70
C GLN A 11 -26.71 -5.91 14.38
N LEU A 12 -27.57 -5.67 13.38
CA LEU A 12 -27.41 -6.27 12.06
C LEU A 12 -26.09 -5.86 11.39
N LEU A 13 -25.70 -4.59 11.51
CA LEU A 13 -24.44 -4.10 10.95
C LEU A 13 -23.24 -4.69 11.68
N THR A 14 -23.26 -4.80 13.01
CA THR A 14 -22.17 -5.46 13.75
C THR A 14 -22.01 -6.91 13.36
N ASP A 15 -23.12 -7.64 13.22
CA ASP A 15 -23.09 -9.06 12.84
C ASP A 15 -22.51 -9.23 11.43
N GLN A 16 -22.87 -8.34 10.49
CA GLN A 16 -22.29 -8.34 9.15
C GLN A 16 -20.79 -8.05 9.16
N LEU A 17 -20.35 -7.07 9.95
CA LEU A 17 -18.93 -6.73 10.09
C LEU A 17 -18.14 -7.88 10.72
N GLU A 18 -18.69 -8.55 11.73
CA GLU A 18 -18.09 -9.72 12.35
C GLU A 18 -17.94 -10.86 11.35
N GLN A 19 -18.99 -11.18 10.57
CA GLN A 19 -18.92 -12.19 9.53
C GLN A 19 -17.87 -11.86 8.46
N GLN A 20 -17.72 -10.58 8.10
CA GLN A 20 -16.67 -10.14 7.17
C GLN A 20 -15.28 -10.33 7.76
N LEU A 21 -15.07 -9.95 9.03
CA LEU A 21 -13.80 -10.14 9.72
C LEU A 21 -13.45 -11.63 9.87
N LEU A 22 -14.41 -12.50 10.17
CA LEU A 22 -14.20 -13.96 10.21
C LEU A 22 -13.78 -14.53 8.85
N LYS A 23 -14.39 -14.06 7.76
CA LYS A 23 -13.97 -14.43 6.40
C LYS A 23 -12.54 -13.96 6.14
N LEU A 24 -12.20 -12.73 6.48
CA LEU A 24 -10.85 -12.19 6.33
C LEU A 24 -9.84 -12.95 7.20
N ALA A 25 -10.19 -13.37 8.41
CA ALA A 25 -9.33 -14.17 9.28
C ALA A 25 -9.01 -15.54 8.64
N SER A 26 -10.01 -16.19 8.05
CA SER A 26 -9.82 -17.45 7.33
C SER A 26 -8.91 -17.31 6.10
N GLN A 27 -8.98 -16.17 5.42
CA GLN A 27 -8.13 -15.86 4.27
C GLN A 27 -6.71 -15.49 4.72
N ALA A 28 -6.58 -14.68 5.77
CA ALA A 28 -5.30 -14.31 6.38
C ALA A 28 -4.52 -15.56 6.80
N SER A 29 -5.17 -16.49 7.50
CA SER A 29 -4.52 -17.73 7.95
C SER A 29 -3.94 -18.55 6.79
N LYS A 30 -4.65 -18.64 5.64
CA LYS A 30 -4.15 -19.34 4.45
C LYS A 30 -2.94 -18.63 3.83
N ILE A 31 -2.96 -17.29 3.83
CA ILE A 31 -1.87 -16.47 3.29
C ILE A 31 -0.64 -16.56 4.19
N ASP A 32 -0.83 -16.53 5.51
CA ASP A 32 0.24 -16.66 6.51
C ASP A 32 0.91 -18.03 6.43
N GLN A 33 0.16 -19.10 6.16
CA GLN A 33 0.72 -20.44 5.93
C GLN A 33 1.55 -20.54 4.64
N GLN A 34 1.22 -19.74 3.62
CA GLN A 34 1.94 -19.70 2.34
C GLN A 34 3.08 -18.67 2.33
N ALA A 35 3.14 -17.81 3.35
CA ALA A 35 4.15 -16.76 3.46
C ALA A 35 5.52 -17.38 3.80
N PRO A 36 6.55 -17.15 2.99
CA PRO A 36 7.89 -17.64 3.29
C PRO A 36 8.46 -16.99 4.56
N ALA A 37 9.24 -17.74 5.34
CA ALA A 37 9.83 -17.28 6.60
C ALA A 37 10.77 -16.06 6.51
N TRP A 38 11.17 -15.66 5.30
CA TRP A 38 11.99 -14.46 5.04
C TRP A 38 11.15 -13.17 4.90
N GLN A 39 9.82 -13.27 4.79
CA GLN A 39 8.90 -12.14 4.69
C GLN A 39 8.44 -11.68 6.09
N ARG A 40 9.36 -11.60 7.07
CA ARG A 40 9.10 -11.09 8.43
C ARG A 40 9.09 -9.56 8.46
N ARG A 41 8.32 -8.95 7.57
CA ARG A 41 8.09 -7.50 7.57
C ARG A 41 6.63 -7.25 7.90
N ASP A 42 6.38 -6.25 8.72
CA ASP A 42 5.03 -5.83 9.06
C ASP A 42 4.23 -5.52 7.80
N TRP A 43 2.99 -6.01 7.77
CA TRP A 43 2.08 -5.81 6.64
C TRP A 43 1.56 -4.37 6.56
N PHE A 44 1.43 -3.72 7.71
CA PHE A 44 0.88 -2.38 7.83
C PHE A 44 1.79 -1.45 8.63
N ALA A 45 1.66 -0.15 8.39
CA ALA A 45 2.34 0.88 9.16
C ALA A 45 1.66 1.09 10.53
N SER A 46 2.44 1.51 11.53
CA SER A 46 2.01 1.75 12.92
C SER A 46 0.88 2.77 13.09
N ASP A 47 0.61 3.60 12.08
CA ASP A 47 -0.41 4.64 12.15
C ASP A 47 -1.84 4.06 12.08
N LEU A 48 -2.00 2.85 11.52
CA LEU A 48 -3.30 2.20 11.32
C LEU A 48 -3.56 1.05 12.30
N PHE A 49 -2.51 0.33 12.71
CA PHE A 49 -2.60 -0.83 13.58
C PHE A 49 -1.64 -0.71 14.77
N GLN A 50 -2.08 -1.19 15.92
CA GLN A 50 -1.28 -1.24 17.14
C GLN A 50 -0.42 -2.50 17.20
N CYS A 51 -0.83 -3.57 16.53
CA CYS A 51 -0.06 -4.79 16.40
C CYS A 51 1.03 -4.66 15.33
N HIS A 52 2.24 -5.09 15.68
CA HIS A 52 3.37 -5.26 14.75
C HIS A 52 3.66 -6.75 14.65
N SER A 53 2.96 -7.39 13.72
CA SER A 53 3.15 -8.81 13.45
C SER A 53 3.48 -9.05 11.98
N PRO A 54 4.34 -10.04 11.69
CA PRO A 54 4.51 -10.55 10.34
C PRO A 54 3.29 -11.34 9.83
N GLN A 55 2.33 -11.67 10.71
CA GLN A 55 1.12 -12.43 10.37
C GLN A 55 -0.04 -11.48 10.09
N LEU A 56 -0.71 -11.69 8.96
CA LEU A 56 -1.91 -10.94 8.60
C LEU A 56 -3.07 -11.23 9.57
N LEU A 57 -3.10 -12.44 10.14
CA LEU A 57 -4.10 -12.86 11.12
C LEU A 57 -4.18 -11.94 12.34
N ASP A 58 -3.05 -11.48 12.86
CA ASP A 58 -3.00 -10.66 14.08
C ASP A 58 -3.66 -9.29 13.87
N TYR A 59 -3.57 -8.72 12.67
CA TYR A 59 -4.26 -7.48 12.33
C TYR A 59 -5.79 -7.66 12.22
N VAL A 60 -6.24 -8.84 11.76
CA VAL A 60 -7.67 -9.16 11.76
C VAL A 60 -8.17 -9.37 13.19
N GLN A 61 -7.38 -10.00 14.05
CA GLN A 61 -7.69 -10.15 15.47
C GLN A 61 -7.78 -8.78 16.18
N GLU A 62 -6.88 -7.84 15.89
CA GLU A 62 -6.97 -6.48 16.44
C GLU A 62 -8.29 -5.81 16.03
N ALA A 63 -8.68 -5.93 14.75
CA ALA A 63 -9.95 -5.37 14.28
C ALA A 63 -11.17 -6.04 14.94
N MET A 64 -11.14 -7.35 15.20
CA MET A 64 -12.18 -8.06 15.95
C MET A 64 -12.27 -7.59 17.41
N GLN A 65 -11.13 -7.39 18.09
CA GLN A 65 -11.10 -6.86 19.45
C GLN A 65 -11.64 -5.43 19.52
N LEU A 66 -11.36 -4.60 18.50
CA LEU A 66 -11.93 -3.27 18.37
C LEU A 66 -13.45 -3.30 18.15
N LEU A 67 -13.96 -4.24 17.35
CA LEU A 67 -15.40 -4.44 17.17
C LEU A 67 -16.08 -4.83 18.49
N GLN A 68 -15.49 -5.77 19.24
CA GLN A 68 -16.00 -6.17 20.55
C GLN A 68 -16.03 -5.02 21.56
N ARG A 69 -15.03 -4.12 21.52
CA ARG A 69 -15.01 -2.90 22.34
C ARG A 69 -16.11 -1.93 21.95
N LEU A 70 -16.45 -1.84 20.67
CA LEU A 70 -17.50 -0.97 20.14
C LEU A 70 -18.90 -1.48 20.49
N GLN A 71 -19.07 -2.79 20.62
CA GLN A 71 -20.31 -3.42 21.10
C GLN A 71 -20.55 -3.23 22.60
N GLN A 72 -19.56 -2.81 23.38
CA GLN A 72 -19.76 -2.58 24.82
C GLN A 72 -20.72 -1.40 25.06
N PRO A 73 -21.71 -1.55 25.96
CA PRO A 73 -22.69 -0.51 26.22
C PRO A 73 -22.01 0.73 26.82
N ILE A 74 -22.45 1.91 26.36
CA ILE A 74 -22.03 3.21 26.92
C ILE A 74 -22.46 3.27 28.38
N ARG A 75 -21.52 3.49 29.30
CA ARG A 75 -21.76 3.60 30.74
C ARG A 75 -21.16 4.91 31.24
N GLY A 76 -22.00 5.79 31.75
CA GLY A 76 -21.60 7.08 32.29
C GLY A 76 -22.79 8.03 32.42
N ALA A 77 -22.62 9.11 33.17
CA ALA A 77 -23.61 10.19 33.30
C ALA A 77 -22.90 11.54 33.14
N GLY A 78 -23.60 12.54 32.58
CA GLY A 78 -23.07 13.90 32.40
C GLY A 78 -21.93 13.98 31.37
N GLU A 79 -20.88 14.73 31.66
CA GLU A 79 -19.73 14.97 30.76
C GLU A 79 -18.99 13.67 30.38
N LEU A 80 -18.96 12.68 31.28
CA LEU A 80 -18.36 11.36 31.01
C LEU A 80 -19.07 10.65 29.85
N LEU A 81 -20.38 10.85 29.68
CA LEU A 81 -21.15 10.26 28.59
C LEU A 81 -20.79 10.90 27.24
N ILE A 82 -20.53 12.21 27.21
CA ILE A 82 -20.11 12.93 26.01
C ILE A 82 -18.70 12.46 25.58
N ILE A 83 -17.77 12.38 26.53
CA ILE A 83 -16.41 11.88 26.26
C ILE A 83 -16.45 10.44 25.76
N GLN A 84 -17.29 9.59 26.35
CA GLN A 84 -17.42 8.21 25.91
C GLN A 84 -18.03 8.11 24.50
N GLN A 85 -19.02 8.95 24.17
CA GLN A 85 -19.61 8.97 22.83
C GLN A 85 -18.58 9.38 21.77
N GLN A 86 -17.74 10.38 22.05
CA GLN A 86 -16.63 10.77 21.17
C GLN A 86 -15.58 9.66 21.04
N ASN A 87 -15.29 8.93 22.13
CA ASN A 87 -14.38 7.78 22.09
C ASN A 87 -14.94 6.68 21.18
N GLN A 88 -16.24 6.37 21.27
CA GLN A 88 -16.89 5.40 20.38
C GLN A 88 -16.85 5.82 18.91
N GLN A 89 -17.05 7.11 18.62
CA GLN A 89 -16.91 7.62 17.25
C GLN A 89 -15.48 7.42 16.71
N ARG A 90 -14.46 7.76 17.50
CA ARG A 90 -13.05 7.53 17.13
C ARG A 90 -12.73 6.05 16.94
N LEU A 91 -13.29 5.17 17.77
CA LEU A 91 -13.15 3.73 17.61
C LEU A 91 -13.81 3.22 16.32
N ALA A 92 -14.98 3.75 15.97
CA ALA A 92 -15.67 3.42 14.72
C ALA A 92 -14.87 3.87 13.50
N GLU A 93 -14.35 5.10 13.52
CA GLU A 93 -13.47 5.64 12.48
C GLU A 93 -12.21 4.77 12.33
N LYS A 94 -11.55 4.44 13.44
CA LYS A 94 -10.37 3.58 13.45
C LYS A 94 -10.68 2.19 12.86
N LEU A 95 -11.78 1.56 13.26
CA LEU A 95 -12.20 0.27 12.72
C LEU A 95 -12.48 0.35 11.22
N SER A 96 -13.15 1.41 10.76
CA SER A 96 -13.41 1.62 9.34
C SER A 96 -12.11 1.76 8.53
N ALA A 97 -11.13 2.49 9.05
CA ALA A 97 -9.82 2.66 8.41
C ALA A 97 -9.05 1.33 8.35
N GLN A 98 -9.06 0.55 9.43
CA GLN A 98 -8.44 -0.78 9.47
C GLN A 98 -9.10 -1.75 8.49
N MET A 99 -10.43 -1.76 8.39
CA MET A 99 -11.14 -2.59 7.43
C MET A 99 -10.86 -2.20 5.98
N GLN A 100 -10.77 -0.90 5.69
CA GLN A 100 -10.38 -0.43 4.36
C GLN A 100 -8.94 -0.82 4.02
N ALA A 101 -8.02 -0.72 4.98
CA ALA A 101 -6.63 -1.14 4.81
C ALA A 101 -6.52 -2.65 4.55
N LEU A 102 -7.23 -3.47 5.35
CA LEU A 102 -7.33 -4.92 5.12
C LEU A 102 -7.92 -5.21 3.73
N GLY A 103 -9.06 -4.63 3.39
CA GLY A 103 -9.71 -4.84 2.10
C GLY A 103 -8.83 -4.49 0.89
N ARG A 104 -8.07 -3.38 0.98
CA ARG A 104 -7.07 -3.02 -0.03
C ARG A 104 -5.92 -4.01 -0.08
N ALA A 105 -5.40 -4.45 1.07
CA ALA A 105 -4.33 -5.43 1.13
C ALA A 105 -4.75 -6.76 0.48
N PHE A 106 -5.91 -7.30 0.83
CA PHE A 106 -6.46 -8.52 0.22
C PHE A 106 -6.71 -8.35 -1.29
N SER A 107 -7.25 -7.20 -1.73
CA SER A 107 -7.46 -6.93 -3.16
C SER A 107 -6.14 -6.91 -3.94
N CYS A 108 -5.10 -6.28 -3.39
CA CYS A 108 -3.77 -6.26 -3.99
C CYS A 108 -3.12 -7.65 -4.00
N LEU A 109 -3.37 -8.47 -2.97
CA LEU A 109 -2.89 -9.85 -2.90
C LEU A 109 -3.56 -10.74 -3.95
N ASP A 110 -4.87 -10.62 -4.14
CA ASP A 110 -5.61 -11.33 -5.19
C ASP A 110 -5.11 -10.96 -6.59
N VAL A 111 -4.82 -9.68 -6.84
CA VAL A 111 -4.24 -9.23 -8.11
C VAL A 111 -2.85 -9.82 -8.32
N ARG A 112 -1.97 -9.77 -7.30
CA ARG A 112 -0.64 -10.39 -7.38
C ARG A 112 -0.70 -11.90 -7.55
N GLN A 113 -1.64 -12.58 -6.91
CA GLN A 113 -1.82 -14.03 -7.06
C GLN A 113 -2.33 -14.38 -8.45
N ARG A 114 -3.28 -13.60 -9.00
CA ARG A 114 -3.75 -13.73 -10.38
C ARG A 114 -2.64 -13.44 -11.39
N GLU A 115 -1.80 -12.43 -11.15
CA GLU A 115 -0.63 -12.15 -11.99
C GLU A 115 0.41 -13.27 -11.92
N LYS A 116 0.73 -13.79 -10.73
CA LYS A 116 1.59 -14.99 -10.56
C LYS A 116 1.01 -16.23 -11.24
N SER A 117 -0.32 -16.36 -11.31
CA SER A 117 -1.00 -17.48 -11.98
C SER A 117 -0.96 -17.36 -13.51
N LYS A 118 -1.01 -16.12 -14.03
CA LYS A 118 -0.92 -15.80 -15.46
C LYS A 118 0.52 -15.82 -15.96
N TRP A 119 1.47 -15.42 -15.12
CA TRP A 119 2.89 -15.69 -15.29
C TRP A 119 3.12 -17.18 -15.06
N ARG A 120 2.94 -17.99 -16.11
CA ARG A 120 3.50 -19.36 -16.13
C ARG A 120 4.95 -19.27 -15.64
N PRO A 121 5.41 -20.16 -14.75
CA PRO A 121 6.85 -20.29 -14.57
C PRO A 121 7.41 -20.67 -15.95
N ALA A 122 8.29 -19.84 -16.48
CA ALA A 122 9.30 -20.36 -17.39
C ALA A 122 9.94 -21.53 -16.64
N LYS A 123 9.68 -22.75 -17.10
CA LYS A 123 10.08 -24.00 -16.46
C LYS A 123 11.55 -23.90 -16.05
N THR A 124 11.81 -23.68 -14.77
CA THR A 124 13.14 -23.87 -14.19
C THR A 124 13.36 -25.36 -14.04
N ALA A 125 13.99 -25.90 -15.08
CA ALA A 125 15.07 -26.89 -15.00
C ALA A 125 14.90 -28.06 -14.02
N ALA A 126 14.26 -29.11 -14.52
CA ALA A 126 14.82 -30.45 -14.36
C ALA A 126 14.77 -31.15 -15.72
N GLN A 127 15.95 -31.37 -16.30
CA GLN A 127 16.24 -32.25 -17.44
C GLN A 127 15.79 -31.76 -18.84
N ALA A 128 16.71 -31.17 -19.60
CA ALA A 128 17.13 -31.62 -20.94
C ALA A 128 17.91 -30.51 -21.70
N PRO A 129 18.95 -30.87 -22.49
CA PRO A 129 19.92 -29.96 -23.06
C PRO A 129 19.45 -29.33 -24.40
N THR A 130 20.25 -28.39 -24.90
CA THR A 130 20.22 -27.75 -26.24
C THR A 130 19.40 -26.45 -26.37
N THR A 131 20.11 -25.31 -26.32
CA THR A 131 20.12 -24.28 -27.39
C THR A 131 20.92 -23.04 -26.91
N PRO A 132 22.16 -22.82 -27.39
CA PRO A 132 23.04 -21.73 -26.95
C PRO A 132 22.71 -20.35 -27.56
N GLN A 133 21.50 -20.12 -28.06
CA GLN A 133 21.20 -18.98 -28.93
C GLN A 133 20.37 -17.86 -28.27
N ARG A 134 19.60 -18.17 -27.21
CA ARG A 134 18.73 -17.16 -26.55
C ARG A 134 19.44 -16.24 -25.56
N HIS A 135 20.50 -16.71 -24.90
CA HIS A 135 21.26 -15.88 -23.96
C HIS A 135 22.12 -14.82 -24.66
N ARG A 136 22.63 -15.11 -25.87
CA ARG A 136 23.38 -14.13 -26.67
C ARG A 136 22.51 -12.99 -27.19
N ALA A 137 21.28 -13.25 -27.62
CA ALA A 137 20.39 -12.20 -28.13
C ALA A 137 19.96 -11.20 -27.03
N GLY A 138 19.71 -11.68 -25.80
CA GLY A 138 19.37 -10.82 -24.66
C GLY A 138 20.57 -10.04 -24.11
N GLN A 139 21.76 -10.63 -24.09
CA GLN A 139 23.00 -9.93 -23.71
C GLN A 139 23.38 -8.87 -24.75
N LEU A 140 23.32 -9.19 -26.05
CA LEU A 140 23.63 -8.23 -27.11
C LEU A 140 22.64 -7.04 -27.16
N LEU A 141 21.36 -7.25 -26.85
CA LEU A 141 20.36 -6.17 -26.81
C LEU A 141 20.50 -5.29 -25.55
N ALA A 142 20.92 -5.89 -24.42
CA ALA A 142 21.25 -5.18 -23.19
C ALA A 142 22.60 -4.43 -23.28
N GLU A 143 23.54 -4.92 -24.09
CA GLU A 143 24.86 -4.34 -24.30
C GLU A 143 24.87 -3.21 -25.34
N LEU A 144 23.90 -3.11 -26.26
CA LEU A 144 24.03 -2.22 -27.44
C LEU A 144 23.06 -1.04 -27.57
N GLY A 145 22.01 -0.86 -26.74
CA GLY A 145 21.30 0.43 -26.79
C GLY A 145 19.87 0.54 -26.24
N GLY A 146 19.21 -0.56 -25.84
CA GLY A 146 17.82 -0.49 -25.37
C GLY A 146 17.64 0.15 -23.98
N SER A 147 18.61 -0.03 -23.07
CA SER A 147 18.56 0.52 -21.71
C SER A 147 18.87 2.02 -21.67
N HIS A 148 19.87 2.46 -22.43
CA HIS A 148 20.31 3.85 -22.48
C HIS A 148 19.20 4.78 -22.98
N GLN A 149 18.59 4.45 -24.14
CA GLN A 149 17.53 5.29 -24.70
C GLN A 149 16.28 5.32 -23.79
N ALA A 150 15.98 4.21 -23.11
CA ALA A 150 14.88 4.16 -22.14
C ALA A 150 15.15 5.01 -20.88
N LEU A 151 16.41 5.13 -20.44
CA LEU A 151 16.79 5.98 -19.31
C LEU A 151 16.66 7.46 -19.65
N TYR A 152 17.12 7.88 -20.83
CA TYR A 152 16.93 9.25 -21.32
C TYR A 152 15.46 9.61 -21.50
N GLN A 153 14.65 8.67 -21.99
CA GLN A 153 13.21 8.86 -22.08
C GLN A 153 12.58 9.07 -20.68
N LYS A 154 12.92 8.22 -19.71
CA LYS A 154 12.46 8.39 -18.33
C LYS A 154 12.93 9.71 -17.69
N LEU A 155 14.17 10.11 -17.96
CA LEU A 155 14.70 11.39 -17.50
C LEU A 155 13.85 12.55 -18.05
N SER A 156 13.59 12.56 -19.35
CA SER A 156 12.75 13.59 -19.98
C SER A 156 11.34 13.67 -19.38
N GLU A 157 10.71 12.52 -19.13
CA GLU A 157 9.40 12.45 -18.48
C GLU A 157 9.45 13.03 -17.06
N THR A 158 10.48 12.68 -16.27
CA THR A 158 10.64 13.21 -14.91
C THR A 158 10.87 14.71 -14.85
N HIS A 159 11.57 15.30 -15.84
CA HIS A 159 11.73 16.75 -15.96
C HIS A 159 10.42 17.46 -16.32
N GLU A 160 9.60 16.87 -17.19
CA GLU A 160 8.26 17.42 -17.47
C GLU A 160 7.37 17.40 -16.22
N PHE A 161 7.44 16.35 -15.41
CA PHE A 161 6.74 16.29 -14.14
C PHE A 161 7.23 17.38 -13.16
N GLU A 162 8.54 17.62 -13.07
CA GLU A 162 9.07 18.71 -12.24
C GLU A 162 8.52 20.07 -12.68
N ARG A 163 8.52 20.35 -13.99
CA ARG A 163 8.00 21.60 -14.54
C ARG A 163 6.53 21.81 -14.18
N ARG A 164 5.68 20.81 -14.42
CA ARG A 164 4.25 20.86 -14.06
C ARG A 164 4.03 21.01 -12.55
N LEU A 165 4.88 20.38 -11.73
CA LEU A 165 4.79 20.49 -10.27
C LEU A 165 5.17 21.89 -9.78
N LEU A 166 6.16 22.53 -10.40
CA LEU A 166 6.54 23.92 -10.12
C LEU A 166 5.42 24.89 -10.48
N ASP A 167 4.76 24.70 -11.62
CA ASP A 167 3.58 25.49 -11.99
C ASP A 167 2.48 25.36 -10.94
N LEU A 168 2.21 24.13 -10.48
CA LEU A 168 1.23 23.85 -9.42
C LEU A 168 1.58 24.50 -8.08
N ILE A 169 2.88 24.57 -7.74
CA ILE A 169 3.38 25.24 -6.53
C ILE A 169 3.19 26.76 -6.65
N ASN A 170 3.48 27.33 -7.81
CA ASN A 170 3.32 28.76 -8.07
C ASN A 170 1.84 29.18 -8.03
N GLU A 171 0.95 28.36 -8.56
CA GLU A 171 -0.51 28.55 -8.47
C GLU A 171 -0.99 28.47 -7.02
N ALA A 172 -0.58 27.43 -6.28
CA ALA A 172 -0.94 27.29 -4.86
C ALA A 172 -0.40 28.42 -3.97
N ALA A 173 0.75 29.00 -4.34
CA ALA A 173 1.31 30.17 -3.66
C ALA A 173 0.51 31.45 -3.95
N ARG A 174 0.06 31.63 -5.20
CA ARG A 174 -0.78 32.76 -5.62
C ARG A 174 -2.17 32.74 -5.00
N GLU A 175 -2.76 31.56 -4.89
CA GLU A 175 -4.11 31.35 -4.33
C GLU A 175 -4.15 31.38 -2.79
N GLN A 176 -3.03 31.63 -2.10
CA GLN A 176 -2.91 31.57 -0.63
C GLN A 176 -3.56 30.30 -0.04
N GLN A 177 -3.37 29.16 -0.73
CA GLN A 177 -3.88 27.88 -0.28
C GLN A 177 -3.21 27.45 1.04
N ASP A 178 -3.90 26.58 1.76
CA ASP A 178 -3.51 26.02 3.06
C ASP A 178 -2.00 25.68 3.14
N PRO A 179 -1.26 26.18 4.15
CA PRO A 179 0.19 25.94 4.30
C PRO A 179 0.57 24.46 4.33
N VAL A 180 -0.33 23.57 4.79
CA VAL A 180 -0.12 22.12 4.77
C VAL A 180 -0.01 21.58 3.34
N ARG A 181 -0.82 22.12 2.42
CA ARG A 181 -0.81 21.74 1.00
C ARG A 181 0.46 22.22 0.30
N GLN A 182 0.90 23.44 0.58
CA GLN A 182 2.17 23.99 0.06
C GLN A 182 3.36 23.13 0.50
N LEU A 183 3.42 22.77 1.80
CA LEU A 183 4.48 21.91 2.34
C LEU A 183 4.50 20.52 1.66
N ALA A 184 3.31 19.93 1.44
CA ALA A 184 3.20 18.63 0.77
C ALA A 184 3.69 18.67 -0.69
N LEU A 185 3.44 19.77 -1.42
CA LEU A 185 3.93 19.97 -2.78
C LEU A 185 5.46 20.16 -2.81
N HIS A 186 6.03 20.93 -1.89
CA HIS A 186 7.49 21.06 -1.76
C HIS A 186 8.16 19.73 -1.39
N ALA A 187 7.53 18.91 -0.55
CA ALA A 187 8.03 17.57 -0.25
C ALA A 187 8.01 16.64 -1.48
N ARG A 188 7.02 16.79 -2.38
CA ARG A 188 7.00 16.09 -3.67
C ARG A 188 8.11 16.58 -4.61
N LEU A 189 8.34 17.89 -4.67
CA LEU A 189 9.43 18.47 -5.46
C LEU A 189 10.80 17.90 -5.04
N GLY A 190 11.06 17.81 -3.74
CA GLY A 190 12.30 17.23 -3.22
C GLY A 190 12.50 15.76 -3.64
N ARG A 191 11.43 14.96 -3.68
CA ARG A 191 11.49 13.57 -4.16
C ARG A 191 11.72 13.49 -5.67
N CYS A 192 11.09 14.36 -6.47
CA CYS A 192 11.31 14.43 -7.91
C CYS A 192 12.78 14.76 -8.24
N ARG A 193 13.36 15.78 -7.59
CA ARG A 193 14.77 16.15 -7.79
C ARG A 193 15.73 15.01 -7.42
N LYS A 194 15.45 14.29 -6.34
CA LYS A 194 16.24 13.12 -5.96
C LYS A 194 16.18 12.01 -7.01
N ALA A 195 15.02 11.77 -7.61
CA ALA A 195 14.87 10.78 -8.68
C ALA A 195 15.62 11.19 -9.95
N ILE A 196 15.60 12.49 -10.30
CA ILE A 196 16.37 13.04 -11.43
C ILE A 196 17.87 12.80 -11.21
N SER A 197 18.41 13.19 -10.04
CA SER A 197 19.83 12.99 -9.73
C SER A 197 20.24 11.51 -9.73
N GLN A 198 19.34 10.60 -9.35
CA GLN A 198 19.61 9.16 -9.43
C GLN A 198 19.66 8.66 -10.87
N LEU A 199 18.73 9.11 -11.73
CA LEU A 199 18.72 8.77 -13.15
C LEU A 199 19.95 9.34 -13.87
N GLU A 200 20.33 10.58 -13.58
CA GLU A 200 21.55 11.21 -14.11
C GLU A 200 22.81 10.45 -13.70
N ALA A 201 22.92 10.03 -12.44
CA ALA A 201 24.04 9.23 -11.96
C ALA A 201 24.11 7.84 -12.62
N GLU A 202 22.96 7.21 -12.87
CA GLU A 202 22.88 5.92 -13.55
C GLU A 202 23.25 6.02 -15.03
N ILE A 203 22.84 7.12 -15.70
CA ILE A 203 23.26 7.44 -17.06
C ILE A 203 24.79 7.66 -17.12
N GLN A 204 25.34 8.50 -16.23
CA GLN A 204 26.79 8.76 -16.16
C GLN A 204 27.60 7.48 -15.91
N TRP A 205 27.11 6.59 -15.05
CA TRP A 205 27.76 5.31 -14.78
C TRP A 205 27.78 4.40 -16.02
N LEU A 206 26.68 4.36 -16.76
CA LEU A 206 26.58 3.59 -18.01
C LEU A 206 27.46 4.19 -19.12
N GLU A 207 27.55 5.52 -19.20
CA GLU A 207 28.43 6.23 -20.14
C GLU A 207 29.89 5.94 -19.84
N GLN A 208 30.33 6.09 -18.57
CA GLN A 208 31.70 5.75 -18.17
C GLN A 208 32.01 4.27 -18.45
N LYS A 209 31.09 3.36 -18.14
CA LYS A 209 31.28 1.92 -18.39
C LYS A 209 31.39 1.57 -19.89
N ARG A 210 30.92 2.45 -20.78
CA ARG A 210 30.98 2.25 -22.24
C ARG A 210 32.24 2.87 -22.87
N GLU A 211 32.87 3.82 -22.19
CA GLU A 211 34.13 4.45 -22.59
C GLU A 211 35.39 3.63 -22.20
N PHE A 212 35.22 2.57 -21.40
CA PHE A 212 36.23 1.55 -21.09
C PHE A 212 35.94 0.23 -21.80
#